data_AF-A0A2H0MSD4-F1
#
_entry.id   AF-A0A2H0MSD4-F1
#
_cell.length_a   1.000
_cell.length_b   1.000
_cell.length_c   1.000
_cell.angle_alpha   90.00
_cell.angle_beta   90.00
_cell.angle_gamma   90.00
#
_symmetry.space_group_name_H-M   'P 1'
#
loop_
_entity.id
_entity.type
_entity.pdbx_description
1 polymer ?
#
loop_
_entity_poly.entity_id
_entity_poly.type
_entity_poly.pdbx_seq_one_letter_code
_entity_poly.pdbx_strand_id
1 'polypeptide(L)' 'MSIETCPKCGTQNTDNASWCKNCLAIFTPPPAPAPYGSDKEIRCPECFHVNSYLDDYCEACHEPLKPGQWE' A
#
# COMPACT_ATOMS: atom_id res chain seq x y z
N MET A 1 -7.41 -7.90 -18.86
CA MET A 1 -7.31 -7.25 -17.52
C MET A 1 -7.91 -8.21 -16.54
N SER A 2 -7.09 -8.82 -15.69
CA SER A 2 -7.62 -9.62 -14.59
C SER A 2 -8.17 -8.66 -13.52
N ILE A 3 -9.04 -9.15 -12.66
CA ILE A 3 -9.61 -8.38 -11.55
C ILE A 3 -9.31 -9.14 -10.29
N GLU A 4 -8.66 -8.48 -9.33
CA GLU A 4 -8.39 -9.05 -8.02
C GLU A 4 -9.48 -8.63 -7.04
N THR A 5 -10.08 -9.61 -6.37
CA THR A 5 -11.13 -9.34 -5.38
C THR A 5 -10.50 -9.28 -3.99
N CYS A 6 -10.71 -8.17 -3.28
CA CYS A 6 -10.16 -7.98 -1.95
C CYS A 6 -10.63 -9.08 -1.00
N PRO A 7 -9.73 -9.88 -0.41
CA PRO A 7 -10.13 -10.95 0.51
C PRO A 7 -10.74 -10.41 1.80
N LYS A 8 -10.47 -9.14 2.16
CA LYS A 8 -10.99 -8.51 3.38
C LYS A 8 -12.39 -7.93 3.22
N CYS A 9 -12.73 -7.37 2.06
CA CYS A 9 -13.99 -6.63 1.87
C CYS A 9 -14.78 -6.97 0.59
N GLY A 10 -14.27 -7.86 -0.27
CA GLY A 10 -14.93 -8.26 -1.51
C GLY A 10 -14.89 -7.23 -2.65
N THR A 11 -14.20 -6.09 -2.48
CA THR A 11 -14.11 -5.07 -3.53
C THR A 11 -13.25 -5.56 -4.70
N GLN A 12 -13.72 -5.37 -5.92
CA GLN A 12 -12.98 -5.65 -7.15
C GLN A 12 -11.97 -4.53 -7.46
N ASN A 13 -10.71 -4.93 -7.66
CA ASN A 13 -9.57 -4.07 -7.93
C ASN A 13 -8.89 -4.51 -9.23
N THR A 14 -8.13 -3.60 -9.84
CA THR A 14 -7.30 -3.94 -10.99
C THR A 14 -6.24 -4.96 -10.60
N ASP A 15 -5.97 -5.94 -11.47
CA ASP A 15 -4.82 -6.84 -11.35
C ASP A 15 -3.54 -6.02 -11.18
N ASN A 16 -2.71 -6.37 -10.19
CA ASN A 16 -1.55 -5.62 -9.69
C ASN A 16 -1.83 -4.43 -8.75
N ALA A 17 -3.06 -4.27 -8.25
CA ALA A 17 -3.28 -3.32 -7.18
C ALA A 17 -2.51 -3.74 -5.91
N SER A 18 -1.63 -2.86 -5.45
CA SER A 18 -0.88 -2.99 -4.20
C SER A 18 -1.77 -3.09 -2.96
N TRP A 19 -2.93 -2.44 -2.99
CA TRP A 19 -3.91 -2.36 -1.92
C TRP A 19 -5.33 -2.31 -2.49
N CYS A 20 -6.29 -2.66 -1.65
CA CYS A 20 -7.70 -2.53 -1.98
C CYS A 20 -8.12 -1.06 -2.00
N LYS A 21 -8.67 -0.57 -3.11
CA LYS A 21 -9.17 0.81 -3.29
C LYS A 21 -10.28 1.23 -2.32
N ASN A 22 -10.95 0.27 -1.67
CA ASN A 22 -12.05 0.54 -0.76
C ASN A 22 -11.65 0.46 0.72
N CYS A 23 -11.02 -0.64 1.15
CA CYS A 23 -10.66 -0.84 2.57
C CYS A 23 -9.16 -0.74 2.88
N LEU A 24 -8.33 -0.43 1.87
CA LEU A 24 -6.88 -0.28 1.95
C LEU A 24 -6.13 -1.51 2.46
N ALA A 25 -6.79 -2.67 2.53
CA ALA A 25 -6.13 -3.93 2.84
C ALA A 25 -5.09 -4.25 1.76
N ILE A 26 -3.90 -4.65 2.20
CA ILE A 26 -2.81 -5.04 1.32
C ILE A 26 -3.17 -6.39 0.67
N PHE A 27 -3.08 -6.47 -0.65
CA PHE A 27 -3.41 -7.68 -1.41
C PHE A 27 -2.34 -8.76 -1.29
N THR A 28 -1.08 -8.36 -1.33
CA THR A 28 0.07 -9.18 -0.98
C THR A 28 0.50 -8.81 0.43
N PRO A 29 0.10 -9.55 1.48
CA PRO A 29 0.86 -9.47 2.72
C PRO A 29 2.33 -9.75 2.34
N PRO A 30 3.31 -8.94 2.75
CA PRO A 30 4.68 -9.37 2.67
C PRO A 30 4.75 -10.75 3.34
N PRO A 31 5.50 -11.72 2.79
CA PRO A 31 5.67 -13.01 3.45
C PRO A 31 6.00 -12.76 4.93
N ALA A 32 5.37 -13.54 5.81
CA ALA A 32 5.41 -13.48 7.28
C ALA A 32 6.65 -12.78 7.86
N PRO A 33 6.48 -11.98 8.94
CA PRO A 33 7.21 -10.72 9.13
C PRO A 33 8.53 -10.76 8.40
N ALA A 34 8.53 -10.22 7.18
CA ALA A 34 9.75 -10.14 6.42
C ALA A 34 10.81 -9.54 7.36
N PRO A 35 12.02 -10.12 7.43
CA PRO A 35 13.06 -9.62 8.31
C PRO A 35 13.13 -8.11 8.13
N TYR A 36 13.09 -7.36 9.24
CA TYR A 36 13.15 -5.90 9.29
C TYR A 36 13.96 -5.37 8.09
N GLY A 37 13.28 -4.84 7.07
CA GLY A 37 13.91 -4.43 5.81
C GLY A 37 13.62 -5.28 4.56
N SER A 38 12.40 -5.77 4.32
CA SER A 38 12.04 -6.18 2.95
C SER A 38 12.05 -4.97 2.02
N ASP A 39 12.90 -5.01 0.99
CA ASP A 39 13.25 -3.98 0.00
C ASP A 39 12.10 -3.50 -0.92
N LYS A 40 10.85 -3.51 -0.46
CA LYS A 40 9.78 -2.81 -1.16
C LYS A 40 9.73 -1.39 -0.63
N GLU A 41 10.02 -0.46 -1.53
CA GLU A 41 9.97 0.97 -1.30
C GLU A 41 8.70 1.56 -1.91
N ILE A 42 8.17 2.61 -1.30
CA ILE A 42 7.10 3.44 -1.86
C ILE A 42 7.58 4.89 -1.95
N ARG A 43 7.31 5.52 -3.08
CA ARG A 43 7.59 6.95 -3.26
C ARG A 43 6.37 7.75 -2.84
N CYS A 44 6.56 8.68 -1.92
CA CYS A 44 5.50 9.60 -1.49
C CYS A 44 4.93 10.35 -2.71
N PRO A 45 3.60 10.38 -2.89
CA PRO A 45 3.00 11.07 -4.03
C PRO A 45 3.19 12.60 -3.97
N GLU A 46 3.32 13.16 -2.77
CA GLU A 46 3.40 14.61 -2.55
C GLU A 46 4.84 15.14 -2.61
N CYS A 47 5.77 14.54 -1.87
CA CYS A 47 7.16 15.03 -1.78
C CYS A 47 8.20 14.16 -2.49
N PHE A 48 7.78 13.01 -3.04
CA PHE A 48 8.65 12.04 -3.72
C PHE A 48 9.77 11.44 -2.87
N HIS A 49 9.75 11.63 -1.55
CA HIS A 49 10.61 10.90 -0.63
C HIS A 49 10.34 9.39 -0.72
N VAL A 50 11.39 8.59 -0.62
CA VAL A 50 11.29 7.13 -0.67
C VAL A 50 11.13 6.63 0.76
N ASN A 51 10.06 5.89 1.00
CA ASN A 51 9.69 5.37 2.32
C ASN A 51 9.60 3.85 2.27
N SER A 52 9.52 3.21 3.43
CA SER A 52 9.19 1.79 3.47
C SER A 52 7.78 1.58 2.95
N TYR A 53 7.57 0.55 2.15
CA TYR A 53 6.24 0.19 1.66
C TYR A 53 5.26 -0.21 2.79
N LEU A 54 5.78 -0.46 3.99
CA LEU A 54 4.98 -0.71 5.20
C LEU A 54 4.47 0.57 5.88
N ASP A 55 5.12 1.71 5.63
CA ASP A 55 4.77 2.97 6.30
C ASP A 55 3.37 3.44 5.88
N ASP A 56 2.63 4.04 6.82
CA ASP A 56 1.35 4.68 6.54
C ASP A 56 1.53 6.14 6.09
N TYR A 57 2.53 6.82 6.63
CA TYR A 57 2.79 8.24 6.41
C TYR A 57 4.23 8.46 5.95
N CYS A 58 4.44 9.50 5.16
CA CYS A 58 5.77 9.87 4.73
C CYS A 58 6.59 10.37 5.91
N GLU A 59 7.78 9.82 6.15
CA GLU A 59 8.67 10.29 7.22
C GLU A 59 9.17 11.73 7.00
N ALA A 60 9.15 12.22 5.76
CA ALA A 60 9.65 13.55 5.41
C ALA A 60 8.58 14.64 5.47
N CYS A 61 7.36 14.37 4.97
CA CYS A 61 6.29 15.37 4.88
C CYS A 61 5.02 15.01 5.64
N HIS A 62 4.96 13.84 6.28
CA HIS A 62 3.83 13.31 7.05
C HIS A 62 2.51 13.12 6.27
N GLU A 63 2.51 13.30 4.95
CA GLU A 63 1.36 13.00 4.10
C GLU A 63 1.14 11.48 3.99
N PRO A 64 -0.11 11.03 3.84
CA PRO A 64 -0.43 9.62 3.68
C PRO A 64 0.25 9.05 2.42
N LEU A 65 0.95 7.93 2.58
CA LEU A 65 1.63 7.26 1.47
C LEU A 65 0.67 6.48 0.58
N LYS A 66 -0.50 6.12 1.12
CA LYS A 66 -1.48 5.24 0.47
C LYS A 66 -2.69 6.07 0.05
N PRO A 67 -3.01 6.17 -1.25
CA PRO A 67 -4.19 6.88 -1.73
C PRO A 67 -5.47 6.23 -1.16
N GLY A 68 -6.32 7.05 -0.56
CA GLY A 68 -7.53 6.61 0.15
C GLY A 68 -7.44 6.63 1.67
N GLN A 69 -6.27 6.92 2.27
CA GLN A 69 -6.14 7.20 3.72
C GLN A 69 -6.58 8.62 4.12
N TRP A 70 -7.27 9.35 3.23
CA TRP A 70 -7.77 10.69 3.52
C TRP A 70 -9.10 10.61 4.28
N GLU A 71 -9.16 9.90 5.40
CA GLU A 71 -10.30 9.92 6.35
C GLU A 71 -9.91 9.24 7.68
#